data_AF-A0A661FK34-F1
#
_entry.id   AF-A0A661FK34-F1
#
_cell.length_a   1.000
_cell.length_b   1.000
_cell.length_c   1.000
_cell.angle_alpha   90.00
_cell.angle_beta   90.00
_cell.angle_gamma   90.00
#
_symmetry.space_group_name_H-M   'P 1'
#
loop_
_entity.id
_entity.type
_entity.pdbx_description
1 polymer ?
#
loop_
_entity_poly.entity_id
_entity_poly.type
_entity_poly.pdbx_seq_one_letter_code
_entity_poly.pdbx_strand_id
1 'polypeptide(L)'
;MSEYSKSFFSINSWKQRLVFWIGAILIGILISTMTLLSEWASAFYRTVSLTYPWFNFVVAPFGLGITAWITFRFFPGSQGSGIPQVKTALELPHTQEERSKLVSFRIAIGKTFLPIMGLLSGASVGFGGPAVHVGASLMASLGKAFKFPIHYMEKGLLLAGSAAGFAAMFSAPLGGIMFAIEEMGRTLEERISTLVLTAIIFSGVTAYSILNHTIYFTDNTLSLPWGKSWLAIPLCGIAGGFLGAIFSKIIVLGQSYLKRFNHPVFATAFVCGCCIALLGYFSNGESFGTGYQLAKDILLDEVTVDPLFPLYKMLATIATFFSGIPSGIFVPSIATGASFGANLASWFPIAPAPVMIL
;
A
#
# COMPACT_ATOMS: atom_id res chain seq x y z
N MET A 1 0.28 -43.06 -20.67
CA MET A 1 0.25 -42.32 -19.39
C MET A 1 1.13 -41.09 -19.54
N SER A 2 0.55 -39.91 -19.78
CA SER A 2 1.30 -38.70 -20.13
C SER A 2 2.08 -38.13 -18.93
N GLU A 3 3.15 -37.39 -19.22
CA GLU A 3 4.07 -36.77 -18.24
C GLU A 3 3.40 -35.98 -17.10
N TYR A 4 2.15 -35.54 -17.29
CA TYR A 4 1.34 -34.91 -16.26
C TYR A 4 1.09 -35.81 -15.03
N SER A 5 0.97 -37.13 -15.22
CA SER A 5 0.68 -38.08 -14.13
C SER A 5 1.87 -38.28 -13.17
N LYS A 6 3.12 -38.09 -13.64
CA LYS A 6 4.31 -38.20 -12.80
C LYS A 6 4.54 -36.98 -11.89
N SER A 7 3.89 -35.84 -12.19
CA SER A 7 4.03 -34.59 -11.42
C SER A 7 3.31 -34.62 -10.07
N PHE A 8 2.19 -35.35 -9.95
CA PHE A 8 1.38 -35.40 -8.71
C PHE A 8 2.05 -36.17 -7.56
N PHE A 9 2.91 -37.15 -7.87
CA PHE A 9 3.58 -37.99 -6.86
C PHE A 9 5.04 -37.59 -6.58
N SER A 10 5.53 -36.51 -7.18
CA SER A 10 6.89 -36.02 -6.89
C SER A 10 6.91 -35.28 -5.55
N ILE A 11 7.70 -35.80 -4.60
CA ILE A 11 7.90 -35.20 -3.27
C ILE A 11 8.42 -33.75 -3.37
N ASN A 12 9.20 -33.44 -4.42
CA ASN A 12 9.73 -32.11 -4.68
C ASN A 12 8.65 -31.13 -5.12
N SER A 13 7.69 -31.57 -5.93
CA SER A 13 6.55 -30.75 -6.36
C SER A 13 5.61 -30.41 -5.19
N TRP A 14 5.39 -31.37 -4.28
CA TRP A 14 4.63 -31.12 -3.06
C TRP A 14 5.35 -30.20 -2.08
N LYS A 15 6.67 -30.36 -1.92
CA LYS A 15 7.48 -29.44 -1.13
C LYS A 15 7.37 -28.00 -1.65
N GLN A 16 7.42 -27.80 -2.96
CA GLN A 16 7.23 -26.48 -3.57
C GLN A 16 5.85 -25.90 -3.26
N ARG A 17 4.77 -26.67 -3.47
CA ARG A 17 3.39 -26.26 -3.14
C ARG A 17 3.25 -25.83 -1.68
N LEU A 18 3.74 -26.66 -0.76
CA LEU A 18 3.66 -26.39 0.66
C LEU A 18 4.40 -25.11 1.05
N VAL A 19 5.58 -24.85 0.50
CA VAL A 19 6.30 -23.60 0.80
C VAL A 19 5.55 -22.37 0.28
N PHE A 20 4.99 -22.43 -0.94
CA PHE A 20 4.18 -21.33 -1.48
C PHE A 20 2.91 -21.10 -0.65
N TRP A 21 2.21 -22.17 -0.25
CA TRP A 21 0.96 -22.07 0.50
C TRP A 21 1.18 -21.62 1.94
N ILE A 22 2.14 -22.20 2.65
CA ILE A 22 2.50 -21.78 4.01
C ILE A 22 3.01 -20.35 3.97
N GLY A 23 3.88 -20.01 3.01
CA GLY A 23 4.35 -18.64 2.81
C GLY A 23 3.21 -17.67 2.57
N ALA A 24 2.25 -18.01 1.70
CA ALA A 24 1.08 -17.19 1.43
C ALA A 24 0.19 -16.97 2.66
N ILE A 25 -0.07 -18.02 3.44
CA ILE A 25 -0.87 -17.92 4.67
C ILE A 25 -0.14 -17.03 5.69
N LEU A 26 1.18 -17.19 5.85
CA LEU A 26 1.98 -16.33 6.73
C LEU A 26 1.96 -14.86 6.28
N ILE A 27 2.01 -14.60 4.96
CA ILE A 27 1.84 -13.25 4.41
C ILE A 27 0.45 -12.72 4.75
N GLY A 28 -0.61 -13.52 4.55
CA GLY A 28 -1.99 -13.14 4.88
C GLY A 28 -2.16 -12.76 6.36
N ILE A 29 -1.61 -13.56 7.28
CA ILE A 29 -1.62 -13.28 8.73
C ILE A 29 -0.82 -12.01 9.05
N LEU A 30 0.38 -11.87 8.49
CA LEU A 30 1.24 -10.73 8.77
C LEU A 30 0.61 -9.43 8.28
N ILE A 31 0.09 -9.41 7.05
CA ILE A 31 -0.51 -8.21 6.46
C ILE A 31 -1.84 -7.86 7.15
N SER A 32 -2.68 -8.84 7.50
CA SER A 32 -3.89 -8.56 8.29
C SER A 32 -3.57 -8.01 9.68
N THR A 33 -2.53 -8.53 10.34
CA THR A 33 -2.04 -7.98 11.62
C THR A 33 -1.55 -6.54 11.44
N MET A 34 -0.83 -6.25 10.34
CA MET A 34 -0.41 -4.88 10.01
C MET A 34 -1.61 -3.96 9.77
N THR A 35 -2.66 -4.43 9.10
CA THR A 35 -3.90 -3.67 8.90
C THR A 35 -4.50 -3.27 10.24
N LEU A 36 -4.76 -4.23 11.13
CA LEU A 36 -5.34 -3.98 12.46
C LEU A 36 -4.48 -3.01 13.29
N LEU A 37 -3.16 -3.21 13.27
CA LEU A 37 -2.24 -2.34 14.01
C LEU A 37 -2.19 -0.92 13.43
N SER A 38 -2.32 -0.78 12.11
CA SER A 38 -2.33 0.52 11.43
C SER A 38 -3.60 1.32 11.73
N GLU A 39 -4.75 0.64 11.80
CA GLU A 39 -6.03 1.25 12.18
C GLU A 39 -6.00 1.69 13.63
N TRP A 40 -5.54 0.81 14.52
CA TRP A 40 -5.34 1.15 15.93
C TRP A 40 -4.39 2.34 16.11
N ALA A 41 -3.24 2.33 15.45
CA ALA A 41 -2.26 3.43 15.53
C ALA A 41 -2.83 4.75 15.02
N SER A 42 -3.58 4.72 13.92
CA SER A 42 -4.24 5.89 13.35
C SER A 42 -5.31 6.46 14.30
N ALA A 43 -6.15 5.59 14.85
CA ALA A 43 -7.21 5.97 15.79
C ALA A 43 -6.65 6.52 17.10
N PHE A 44 -5.60 5.87 17.64
CA PHE A 44 -4.89 6.33 18.83
C PHE A 44 -4.31 7.73 18.62
N TYR A 45 -3.54 7.92 17.53
CA TYR A 45 -2.94 9.23 17.23
C TYR A 45 -4.01 10.32 17.06
N ARG A 46 -5.09 10.05 16.31
CA ARG A 46 -6.19 11.00 16.10
C ARG A 46 -6.86 11.39 17.43
N THR A 47 -7.12 10.43 18.31
CA THR A 47 -7.74 10.69 19.62
C THR A 47 -6.86 11.58 20.50
N VAL A 48 -5.57 11.29 20.58
CA VAL A 48 -4.61 12.10 21.35
C VAL A 48 -4.45 13.50 20.76
N SER A 49 -4.35 13.60 19.43
CA SER A 49 -4.29 14.85 18.67
C SER A 49 -5.46 15.78 18.98
N LEU A 50 -6.68 15.25 18.99
CA LEU A 50 -7.89 16.02 19.25
C LEU A 50 -7.99 16.47 20.72
N THR A 51 -7.49 15.63 21.64
CA THR A 51 -7.49 15.96 23.08
C THR A 51 -6.42 17.00 23.42
N TYR A 52 -5.26 16.92 22.78
CA TYR A 52 -4.10 17.78 23.04
C TYR A 52 -3.56 18.37 21.73
N PRO A 53 -4.10 19.46 21.18
CA PRO A 53 -3.68 19.98 19.88
C PRO A 53 -2.18 20.31 19.75
N TRP A 54 -1.54 20.73 20.84
CA TRP A 54 -0.10 21.00 20.89
C TRP A 54 0.75 19.74 20.68
N PHE A 55 0.21 18.55 20.97
CA PHE A 55 0.86 17.25 20.77
C PHE A 55 1.32 17.08 19.33
N ASN A 56 0.49 17.50 18.36
CA ASN A 56 0.79 17.36 16.94
C ASN A 56 2.06 18.11 16.53
N PHE A 57 2.24 19.32 17.05
CA PHE A 57 3.37 20.19 16.72
C PHE A 57 4.70 19.71 17.31
N VAL A 58 4.66 18.76 18.25
CA VAL A 58 5.86 18.13 18.81
C VAL A 58 6.04 16.73 18.24
N VAL A 59 5.03 15.88 18.33
CA VAL A 59 5.16 14.46 18.00
C VAL A 59 5.28 14.23 16.50
N ALA A 60 4.57 14.98 15.64
CA ALA A 60 4.71 14.76 14.21
C ALA A 60 6.10 15.12 13.67
N PRO A 61 6.68 16.30 13.95
CA PRO A 61 8.04 16.63 13.50
C PRO A 61 9.12 15.69 14.05
N PHE A 62 9.15 15.48 15.37
CA PHE A 62 10.19 14.66 15.98
C PHE A 62 9.99 13.17 15.73
N GLY A 63 8.75 12.68 15.78
CA GLY A 63 8.40 11.28 15.52
C GLY A 63 8.73 10.87 14.09
N LEU A 64 8.42 11.71 13.08
CA LEU A 64 8.85 11.46 11.70
C LEU A 64 10.36 11.56 11.53
N GLY A 65 11.00 12.55 12.16
CA GLY A 65 12.46 12.67 12.17
C GLY A 65 13.14 11.40 12.69
N ILE A 66 12.70 10.89 13.85
CA ILE A 66 13.21 9.67 14.48
C ILE A 66 12.92 8.45 13.60
N THR A 67 11.69 8.32 13.08
CA THR A 67 11.32 7.20 12.20
C THR A 67 12.18 7.17 10.95
N ALA A 68 12.41 8.32 10.32
CA ALA A 68 13.31 8.44 9.18
C ALA A 68 14.76 8.10 9.55
N TRP A 69 15.26 8.62 10.69
CA TRP A 69 16.59 8.27 11.16
C TRP A 69 16.77 6.75 11.37
N ILE A 70 15.82 6.09 12.03
CA ILE A 70 15.84 4.62 12.21
C ILE A 70 15.81 3.91 10.86
N THR A 71 14.95 4.36 9.95
CA THR A 71 14.82 3.81 8.58
C THR A 71 16.18 3.78 7.89
N PHE A 72 16.87 4.91 7.82
CA PHE A 72 18.13 5.02 7.10
C PHE A 72 19.31 4.41 7.85
N ARG A 73 19.30 4.41 9.18
CA ARG A 73 20.40 3.88 10.00
C ARG A 73 20.38 2.37 10.18
N PHE A 74 19.19 1.78 10.38
CA PHE A 74 19.02 0.37 10.74
C PHE A 74 18.34 -0.46 9.64
N PHE A 75 17.58 0.15 8.73
CA PHE A 75 16.85 -0.56 7.67
C PHE A 75 17.06 0.06 6.27
N PRO A 76 18.31 0.25 5.80
CA PRO A 76 18.57 0.72 4.45
C PRO A 76 17.93 -0.23 3.42
N GLY A 77 17.24 0.34 2.44
CA GLY A 77 16.45 -0.41 1.46
C GLY A 77 14.95 -0.45 1.76
N SER A 78 14.52 -0.09 2.99
CA SER A 78 13.09 -0.07 3.36
C SER A 78 12.35 1.21 2.94
N GLN A 79 13.05 2.24 2.46
CA GLN A 79 12.49 3.56 2.17
C GLN A 79 11.36 3.54 1.13
N GLY A 80 10.42 4.49 1.25
CA GLY A 80 9.35 4.72 0.28
C GLY A 80 8.43 3.51 0.08
N SER A 81 7.88 3.37 -1.14
CA SER A 81 6.85 2.37 -1.44
C SER A 81 7.35 0.93 -1.27
N GLY A 82 8.43 0.53 -1.95
CA GLY A 82 8.87 -0.87 -2.01
C GLY A 82 8.58 -1.55 -3.35
N ILE A 83 7.53 -1.13 -4.06
CA ILE A 83 7.17 -1.71 -5.38
C ILE A 83 8.32 -1.54 -6.39
N PRO A 84 8.92 -0.34 -6.58
CA PRO A 84 10.03 -0.20 -7.51
C PRO A 84 11.21 -1.12 -7.17
N GLN A 85 11.53 -1.28 -5.88
CA GLN A 85 12.60 -2.18 -5.44
C GLN A 85 12.32 -3.65 -5.79
N VAL A 86 11.08 -4.10 -5.65
CA VAL A 86 10.69 -5.47 -6.04
C VAL A 86 10.72 -5.63 -7.56
N LYS A 87 10.26 -4.63 -8.34
CA LYS A 87 10.34 -4.67 -9.81
C LYS A 87 11.79 -4.76 -10.28
N THR A 88 12.67 -3.92 -9.74
CA THR A 88 14.11 -4.02 -10.02
C THR A 88 14.65 -5.40 -9.63
N ALA A 89 14.25 -5.96 -8.49
CA ALA A 89 14.67 -7.31 -8.08
C ALA A 89 14.21 -8.43 -9.03
N LEU A 90 13.05 -8.28 -9.69
CA LEU A 90 12.53 -9.20 -10.71
C LEU A 90 13.26 -9.09 -12.05
N GLU A 91 13.69 -7.88 -12.41
CA GLU A 91 14.40 -7.57 -13.66
C GLU A 91 15.90 -7.89 -13.59
N LEU A 92 16.52 -7.83 -12.41
CA LEU A 92 17.96 -8.03 -12.24
C LEU A 92 18.45 -9.39 -12.77
N PRO A 93 19.41 -9.38 -13.72
CA PRO A 93 20.05 -10.58 -14.25
C PRO A 93 21.21 -11.01 -13.35
N HIS A 94 20.93 -11.96 -12.45
CA HIS A 94 21.86 -13.04 -12.02
C HIS A 94 22.76 -12.87 -10.78
N THR A 95 22.73 -11.78 -10.01
CA THR A 95 23.46 -11.70 -8.73
C THR A 95 22.53 -11.70 -7.51
N GLN A 96 22.51 -12.83 -6.79
CA GLN A 96 21.75 -13.03 -5.56
C GLN A 96 22.12 -12.01 -4.46
N GLU A 97 23.36 -11.51 -4.47
CA GLU A 97 23.83 -10.45 -3.57
C GLU A 97 23.17 -9.11 -3.84
N GLU A 98 23.06 -8.67 -5.09
CA GLU A 98 22.41 -7.40 -5.45
C GLU A 98 20.92 -7.45 -5.13
N ARG A 99 20.27 -8.58 -5.43
CA ARG A 99 18.88 -8.83 -5.07
C ARG A 99 18.65 -8.77 -3.55
N SER A 100 19.60 -9.27 -2.74
CA SER A 100 19.49 -9.23 -1.28
C SER A 100 19.54 -7.82 -0.68
N LYS A 101 20.13 -6.85 -1.40
CA LYS A 101 20.13 -5.43 -1.02
C LYS A 101 18.77 -4.79 -1.26
N LEU A 102 17.97 -5.32 -2.20
CA LEU A 102 16.64 -4.82 -2.52
C LEU A 102 15.53 -5.54 -1.76
N VAL A 103 15.69 -6.85 -1.52
CA VAL A 103 14.66 -7.72 -0.94
C VAL A 103 15.32 -8.63 0.09
N SER A 104 14.98 -8.46 1.37
CA SER A 104 15.53 -9.27 2.47
C SER A 104 14.59 -9.29 3.68
N PHE A 105 14.77 -10.29 4.54
CA PHE A 105 14.02 -10.40 5.79
C PHE A 105 14.19 -9.16 6.69
N ARG A 106 15.39 -8.57 6.74
CA ARG A 106 15.64 -7.31 7.45
C ARG A 106 14.78 -6.16 6.92
N ILE A 107 14.68 -6.03 5.58
CA ILE A 107 13.85 -4.99 4.96
C ILE A 107 12.37 -5.25 5.24
N ALA A 108 11.93 -6.51 5.27
CA ALA A 108 10.57 -6.89 5.65
C ALA A 108 10.23 -6.38 7.06
N ILE A 109 11.10 -6.64 8.05
CA ILE A 109 10.92 -6.15 9.43
C ILE A 109 10.77 -4.63 9.43
N GLY A 110 11.67 -3.91 8.76
CA GLY A 110 11.58 -2.44 8.67
C GLY A 110 10.26 -1.98 8.05
N LYS A 111 9.83 -2.59 6.94
CA LYS A 111 8.57 -2.26 6.26
C LYS A 111 7.31 -2.69 7.01
N THR A 112 7.42 -3.59 7.99
CA THR A 112 6.34 -3.93 8.89
C THR A 112 6.17 -2.87 9.98
N PHE A 113 7.24 -2.49 10.67
CA PHE A 113 7.14 -1.64 11.87
C PHE A 113 7.24 -0.14 11.60
N LEU A 114 8.06 0.30 10.65
CA LEU A 114 8.30 1.73 10.42
C LEU A 114 7.08 2.49 9.90
N PRO A 115 6.19 1.94 9.04
CA PRO A 115 4.93 2.61 8.72
C PRO A 115 4.04 2.82 9.94
N ILE A 116 3.99 1.84 10.87
CA ILE A 116 3.24 1.94 12.12
C ILE A 116 3.82 3.05 13.01
N MET A 117 5.14 3.13 13.13
CA MET A 117 5.80 4.24 13.82
C MET A 117 5.49 5.60 13.16
N GLY A 118 5.43 5.64 11.83
CA GLY A 118 4.97 6.81 11.08
C GLY A 118 3.54 7.20 11.44
N LEU A 119 2.61 6.24 11.49
CA LEU A 119 1.21 6.49 11.89
C LEU A 119 1.10 7.00 13.33
N LEU A 120 1.88 6.44 14.26
CA LEU A 120 2.00 6.92 15.64
C LEU A 120 2.70 8.30 15.74
N SER A 121 3.28 8.78 14.64
CA SER A 121 3.83 10.13 14.49
C SER A 121 2.91 11.02 13.64
N GLY A 122 1.67 10.62 13.37
CA GLY A 122 0.70 11.40 12.60
C GLY A 122 0.89 11.36 11.09
N ALA A 123 1.75 10.50 10.55
CA ALA A 123 1.94 10.40 9.11
C ALA A 123 0.64 10.04 8.37
N SER A 124 0.44 10.66 7.20
CA SER A 124 -0.60 10.23 6.25
C SER A 124 0.00 9.14 5.35
N VAL A 125 -0.03 7.90 5.83
CA VAL A 125 0.66 6.78 5.19
C VAL A 125 -0.25 5.58 5.04
N GLY A 126 -0.28 4.99 3.85
CA GLY A 126 -0.77 3.63 3.63
C GLY A 126 0.39 2.64 3.69
N PHE A 127 0.10 1.35 3.72
CA PHE A 127 1.13 0.32 3.69
C PHE A 127 1.02 -0.62 2.48
N GLY A 128 0.34 -0.22 1.40
CA GLY A 128 0.20 -1.10 0.23
C GLY A 128 1.49 -1.44 -0.50
N GLY A 129 2.32 -0.44 -0.80
CA GLY A 129 3.68 -0.69 -1.28
C GLY A 129 4.51 -1.52 -0.29
N PRO A 130 4.53 -1.15 1.01
CA PRO A 130 5.18 -1.95 2.03
C PRO A 130 4.71 -3.40 2.10
N ALA A 131 3.40 -3.68 2.00
CA ALA A 131 2.82 -5.03 2.02
C ALA A 131 3.31 -5.88 0.85
N VAL A 132 3.32 -5.31 -0.36
CA VAL A 132 3.89 -5.94 -1.56
C VAL A 132 5.35 -6.32 -1.33
N HIS A 133 6.16 -5.43 -0.76
CA HIS A 133 7.58 -5.69 -0.55
C HIS A 133 7.86 -6.64 0.61
N VAL A 134 7.08 -6.57 1.70
CA VAL A 134 7.12 -7.53 2.81
C VAL A 134 6.79 -8.93 2.29
N GLY A 135 5.73 -9.08 1.50
CA GLY A 135 5.34 -10.35 0.89
C GLY A 135 6.43 -10.93 -0.01
N ALA A 136 7.01 -10.11 -0.90
CA ALA A 136 8.15 -10.51 -1.73
C ALA A 136 9.37 -10.93 -0.89
N SER A 137 9.68 -10.17 0.17
CA SER A 137 10.81 -10.43 1.05
C SER A 137 10.67 -11.70 1.88
N LEU A 138 9.46 -11.96 2.40
CA LEU A 138 9.18 -13.16 3.17
C LEU A 138 9.25 -14.41 2.28
N MET A 139 8.61 -14.36 1.11
CA MET A 139 8.59 -15.47 0.17
C MET A 139 9.99 -15.78 -0.39
N ALA A 140 10.78 -14.74 -0.71
CA ALA A 140 12.17 -14.91 -1.11
C ALA A 140 13.04 -15.51 0.01
N SER A 141 12.81 -15.12 1.27
CA SER A 141 13.56 -15.66 2.42
C SER A 141 13.22 -17.12 2.68
N LEU A 142 11.94 -17.50 2.55
CA LEU A 142 11.52 -18.90 2.61
C LEU A 142 12.17 -19.72 1.49
N GLY A 143 12.20 -19.19 0.26
CA GLY A 143 12.84 -19.89 -0.86
C GLY A 143 14.32 -20.18 -0.63
N LYS A 144 15.05 -19.24 -0.01
CA LYS A 144 16.46 -19.41 0.39
C LYS A 144 16.61 -20.49 1.47
N ALA A 145 15.75 -20.47 2.50
CA ALA A 145 15.80 -21.45 3.58
C ALA A 145 15.57 -22.88 3.09
N PHE A 146 14.68 -23.08 2.11
CA PHE A 146 14.36 -24.40 1.57
C PHE A 146 15.24 -24.86 0.39
N LYS A 147 16.25 -24.06 0.00
CA LYS A 147 17.24 -24.32 -1.06
C LYS A 147 16.61 -24.67 -2.42
N PHE A 148 15.67 -23.85 -2.88
CA PHE A 148 15.04 -24.04 -4.19
C PHE A 148 16.01 -23.71 -5.36
N PRO A 149 15.91 -24.41 -6.51
CA PRO A 149 16.70 -24.09 -7.70
C PRO A 149 16.48 -22.64 -8.17
N ILE A 150 17.60 -22.00 -8.49
CA ILE A 150 17.85 -20.56 -8.33
C ILE A 150 17.14 -19.64 -9.34
N HIS A 151 16.78 -20.13 -10.52
CA HIS A 151 16.53 -19.20 -11.63
C HIS A 151 15.04 -18.85 -11.87
N TYR A 152 14.23 -19.84 -12.27
CA TYR A 152 12.80 -19.61 -12.56
C TYR A 152 11.95 -19.49 -11.29
N MET A 153 12.30 -20.22 -10.24
CA MET A 153 11.49 -20.26 -9.03
C MET A 153 11.69 -19.02 -8.15
N GLU A 154 12.84 -18.36 -8.19
CA GLU A 154 13.05 -17.11 -7.44
C GLU A 154 12.19 -15.96 -7.95
N LYS A 155 12.07 -15.79 -9.28
CA LYS A 155 11.14 -14.81 -9.87
C LYS A 155 9.69 -15.14 -9.54
N GLY A 156 9.32 -16.43 -9.59
CA GLY A 156 8.00 -16.90 -9.18
C GLY A 156 7.68 -16.64 -7.70
N LEU A 157 8.65 -16.81 -6.80
CA LEU A 157 8.51 -16.52 -5.36
C LEU A 157 8.37 -15.01 -5.10
N LEU A 158 9.17 -14.19 -5.76
CA LEU A 158 9.07 -12.72 -5.66
C LEU A 158 7.71 -12.23 -6.17
N LEU A 159 7.30 -12.69 -7.36
CA LEU A 159 6.00 -12.37 -7.95
C LEU A 159 4.86 -12.83 -7.04
N ALA A 160 4.85 -14.10 -6.64
CA ALA A 160 3.83 -14.65 -5.76
C ALA A 160 3.78 -13.92 -4.42
N GLY A 161 4.91 -13.70 -3.77
CA GLY A 161 4.97 -12.96 -2.50
C GLY A 161 4.47 -11.53 -2.64
N SER A 162 4.86 -10.83 -3.71
CA SER A 162 4.44 -9.46 -3.98
C SER A 162 2.93 -9.34 -4.20
N ALA A 163 2.36 -10.23 -5.01
CA ALA A 163 0.94 -10.26 -5.32
C ALA A 163 0.09 -10.79 -4.15
N ALA A 164 0.62 -11.76 -3.39
CA ALA A 164 0.01 -12.24 -2.16
C ALA A 164 -0.06 -11.14 -1.09
N GLY A 165 0.97 -10.32 -0.95
CA GLY A 165 0.98 -9.15 -0.07
C GLY A 165 -0.06 -8.11 -0.48
N PHE A 166 -0.18 -7.84 -1.78
CA PHE A 166 -1.24 -6.96 -2.32
C PHE A 166 -2.64 -7.54 -2.06
N ALA A 167 -2.87 -8.82 -2.37
CA ALA A 167 -4.15 -9.48 -2.15
C ALA A 167 -4.58 -9.46 -0.68
N ALA A 168 -3.64 -9.73 0.24
CA ALA A 168 -3.92 -9.71 1.67
C ALA A 168 -4.26 -8.31 2.18
N MET A 169 -3.60 -7.27 1.65
CA MET A 169 -3.86 -5.89 2.06
C MET A 169 -5.30 -5.46 1.75
N PHE A 170 -5.85 -5.87 0.60
CA PHE A 170 -7.23 -5.54 0.21
C PHE A 170 -8.26 -6.62 0.58
N SER A 171 -7.84 -7.73 1.18
CA SER A 171 -8.64 -8.94 1.31
C SER A 171 -9.30 -9.36 -0.01
N ALA A 172 -8.63 -9.08 -1.15
CA ALA A 172 -9.18 -9.18 -2.50
C ALA A 172 -8.24 -9.99 -3.41
N PRO A 173 -8.40 -11.32 -3.47
CA PRO A 173 -7.58 -12.20 -4.32
C PRO A 173 -7.52 -11.79 -5.79
N LEU A 174 -8.67 -11.43 -6.39
CA LEU A 174 -8.74 -11.03 -7.80
C LEU A 174 -7.94 -9.75 -8.07
N GLY A 175 -7.99 -8.77 -7.15
CA GLY A 175 -7.18 -7.57 -7.23
C GLY A 175 -5.68 -7.87 -7.19
N GLY A 176 -5.25 -8.83 -6.36
CA GLY A 176 -3.87 -9.31 -6.35
C GLY A 176 -3.44 -10.01 -7.63
N ILE A 177 -4.35 -10.76 -8.29
CA ILE A 177 -4.07 -11.40 -9.58
C ILE A 177 -3.91 -10.33 -10.68
N MET A 178 -4.78 -9.33 -10.73
CA MET A 178 -4.66 -8.22 -11.68
C MET A 178 -3.38 -7.42 -11.43
N PHE A 179 -3.06 -7.11 -10.17
CA PHE A 179 -1.80 -6.47 -9.81
C PHE A 179 -0.57 -7.28 -10.26
N ALA A 180 -0.62 -8.60 -10.12
CA ALA A 180 0.46 -9.48 -10.60
C ALA A 180 0.66 -9.36 -12.12
N ILE A 181 -0.43 -9.23 -12.89
CA ILE A 181 -0.40 -9.16 -14.36
C ILE A 181 0.02 -7.77 -14.83
N GLU A 182 -0.64 -6.73 -14.34
CA GLU A 182 -0.51 -5.36 -14.86
C GLU A 182 0.75 -4.65 -14.33
N GLU A 183 1.02 -4.78 -13.03
CA GLU A 183 2.08 -4.02 -12.37
C GLU A 183 3.40 -4.81 -12.31
N MET A 184 3.35 -6.10 -12.01
CA MET A 184 4.55 -6.92 -11.75
C MET A 184 4.98 -7.82 -12.92
N GLY A 185 4.06 -8.15 -13.84
CA GLY A 185 4.20 -9.26 -14.79
C GLY A 185 4.71 -8.92 -16.18
N ARG A 186 5.06 -7.66 -16.47
CA ARG A 186 5.38 -7.16 -17.83
C ARG A 186 6.49 -7.92 -18.58
N THR A 187 7.32 -8.71 -17.90
CA THR A 187 8.43 -9.49 -18.48
C THR A 187 8.34 -11.00 -18.20
N LEU A 188 7.29 -11.51 -17.53
CA LEU A 188 7.06 -12.95 -17.45
C LEU A 188 6.29 -13.40 -18.69
N GLU A 189 7.05 -13.71 -19.73
CA GLU A 189 6.56 -14.19 -21.04
C GLU A 189 5.80 -15.54 -20.98
N GLU A 190 5.66 -16.19 -19.82
CA GLU A 190 4.97 -17.48 -19.72
C GLU A 190 4.13 -17.57 -18.43
N ARG A 191 2.80 -17.56 -18.62
CA ARG A 191 1.72 -17.99 -17.69
C ARG A 191 2.04 -17.88 -16.20
N ILE A 192 1.32 -17.00 -15.49
CA ILE A 192 1.19 -17.09 -14.03
C ILE A 192 0.85 -18.54 -13.67
N SER A 193 1.79 -19.22 -13.03
CA SER A 193 1.62 -20.63 -12.73
C SER A 193 0.49 -20.82 -11.72
N THR A 194 -0.16 -21.98 -11.74
CA THR A 194 -1.19 -22.33 -10.75
C THR A 194 -0.68 -22.18 -9.31
N LEU A 195 0.63 -22.33 -9.07
CA LEU A 195 1.25 -22.10 -7.77
C LEU A 195 1.18 -20.63 -7.33
N VAL A 196 1.48 -19.70 -8.24
CA VAL A 196 1.40 -18.27 -7.96
C VAL A 196 -0.05 -17.86 -7.73
N LEU A 197 -0.98 -18.31 -8.58
CA LEU A 197 -2.42 -18.04 -8.40
C LEU A 197 -2.94 -18.55 -7.06
N THR A 198 -2.64 -19.80 -6.69
CA THR A 198 -3.10 -20.38 -5.42
C THR A 198 -2.48 -19.69 -4.22
N ALA A 199 -1.22 -19.25 -4.28
CA ALA A 199 -0.60 -18.44 -3.24
C ALA A 199 -1.31 -17.08 -3.06
N ILE A 200 -1.66 -16.39 -4.15
CA ILE A 200 -2.39 -15.12 -4.08
C ILE A 200 -3.77 -15.34 -3.44
N ILE A 201 -4.48 -16.39 -3.85
CA ILE A 201 -5.80 -16.74 -3.31
C ILE A 201 -5.70 -17.06 -1.81
N PHE A 202 -4.77 -17.92 -1.40
CA PHE A 202 -4.62 -18.30 0.01
C PHE A 202 -4.29 -17.10 0.90
N SER A 203 -3.42 -16.20 0.44
CA SER A 203 -3.07 -14.98 1.17
C SER A 203 -4.28 -14.06 1.34
N GLY A 204 -5.00 -13.79 0.24
CA GLY A 204 -6.20 -12.94 0.26
C GLY A 204 -7.36 -13.53 1.07
N VAL A 205 -7.62 -14.84 0.95
CA VAL A 205 -8.63 -15.56 1.73
C VAL A 205 -8.26 -15.59 3.22
N THR A 206 -6.98 -15.77 3.55
CA THR A 206 -6.52 -15.70 4.95
C THR A 206 -6.77 -14.33 5.53
N ALA A 207 -6.42 -13.25 4.82
CA ALA A 207 -6.70 -11.90 5.27
C ALA A 207 -8.20 -11.63 5.40
N TYR A 208 -9.01 -12.05 4.43
CA TYR A 208 -10.48 -11.94 4.48
C TYR A 208 -11.06 -12.69 5.68
N SER A 209 -10.56 -13.89 5.99
CA SER A 209 -11.03 -14.70 7.12
C SER A 209 -10.70 -14.08 8.49
N ILE A 210 -9.61 -13.29 8.57
CA ILE A 210 -9.19 -12.62 9.81
C ILE A 210 -9.92 -11.28 9.96
N LEU A 211 -10.00 -10.51 8.88
CA LEU A 211 -10.56 -9.15 8.89
C LEU A 211 -12.09 -9.15 8.78
N ASN A 212 -12.69 -10.22 8.25
CA ASN A 212 -14.13 -10.39 8.01
C ASN A 212 -14.77 -9.29 7.15
N HIS A 213 -13.98 -8.63 6.29
CA HIS A 213 -14.50 -7.68 5.31
C HIS A 213 -13.54 -7.57 4.11
N THR A 214 -14.11 -7.28 2.95
CA THR A 214 -13.37 -6.73 1.81
C THR A 214 -13.27 -5.22 1.99
N ILE A 215 -12.18 -4.64 1.51
CA ILE A 215 -11.98 -3.19 1.57
C ILE A 215 -13.06 -2.48 0.70
N TYR A 216 -13.81 -1.55 1.33
CA TYR A 216 -14.73 -0.56 0.74
C TYR A 216 -16.08 -1.00 0.13
N PHE A 217 -16.46 -2.27 0.10
CA PHE A 217 -17.74 -2.66 -0.52
C PHE A 217 -18.72 -3.32 0.45
N THR A 218 -19.95 -2.81 0.47
CA THR A 218 -21.15 -3.47 1.01
C THR A 218 -22.01 -3.90 -0.19
N ASP A 219 -22.82 -4.95 -0.04
CA ASP A 219 -23.70 -5.55 -1.07
C ASP A 219 -24.83 -4.64 -1.61
N ASN A 220 -24.71 -3.32 -1.47
CA ASN A 220 -25.70 -2.38 -1.98
C ASN A 220 -25.62 -2.33 -3.51
N THR A 221 -26.68 -2.79 -4.17
CA THR A 221 -26.82 -2.71 -5.63
C THR A 221 -26.96 -1.25 -6.05
N LEU A 222 -25.85 -0.64 -6.45
CA LEU A 222 -25.84 0.70 -7.02
C LEU A 222 -26.40 0.66 -8.44
N SER A 223 -27.53 1.34 -8.65
CA SER A 223 -28.08 1.53 -9.98
C SER A 223 -27.57 2.83 -10.58
N LEU A 224 -26.95 2.78 -11.77
CA LEU A 224 -26.63 3.96 -12.56
C LEU A 224 -27.77 4.21 -13.57
N PRO A 225 -28.64 5.22 -13.36
CA PRO A 225 -29.72 5.49 -14.30
C PRO A 225 -29.17 5.89 -15.67
N TRP A 226 -29.75 5.33 -16.74
CA TRP A 226 -29.42 5.73 -18.10
C TRP A 226 -29.69 7.24 -18.33
N GLY A 227 -28.86 7.90 -19.14
CA GLY A 227 -28.98 9.32 -19.45
C GLY A 227 -27.87 10.17 -18.85
N LYS A 228 -28.21 11.31 -18.22
CA LYS A 228 -27.24 12.31 -17.74
C LYS A 228 -26.23 11.75 -16.73
N SER A 229 -26.61 10.73 -15.96
CA SER A 229 -25.72 10.07 -14.98
C SER A 229 -24.46 9.48 -15.61
N TRP A 230 -24.49 9.12 -16.90
CA TRP A 230 -23.30 8.61 -17.60
C TRP A 230 -22.22 9.67 -17.82
N LEU A 231 -22.55 10.96 -17.70
CA LEU A 231 -21.56 12.04 -17.73
C LEU A 231 -20.66 12.04 -16.48
N ALA A 232 -21.05 11.35 -15.41
CA ALA A 232 -20.22 11.12 -14.23
C ALA A 232 -18.89 10.45 -14.58
N ILE A 233 -18.93 9.43 -15.46
CA ILE A 233 -17.75 8.63 -15.83
C ILE A 233 -16.65 9.50 -16.46
N PRO A 234 -16.88 10.25 -17.57
CA PRO A 234 -15.85 11.10 -18.13
C PRO A 234 -15.49 12.27 -17.21
N LEU A 235 -16.43 12.81 -16.42
CA LEU A 235 -16.15 13.89 -15.47
C LEU A 235 -15.16 13.44 -14.39
N CYS A 236 -15.48 12.36 -13.66
CA CYS A 236 -14.62 11.79 -12.63
C CYS A 236 -13.31 11.26 -13.23
N GLY A 237 -13.37 10.60 -14.39
CA GLY A 237 -12.19 10.06 -15.08
C GLY A 237 -11.19 11.15 -15.51
N ILE A 238 -11.66 12.24 -16.12
CA ILE A 238 -10.80 13.34 -16.56
C ILE A 238 -10.28 14.13 -15.35
N ALA A 239 -11.16 14.51 -14.42
CA ALA A 239 -10.77 15.31 -13.26
C ALA A 239 -9.83 14.53 -12.32
N GLY A 240 -10.19 13.28 -11.98
CA GLY A 240 -9.36 12.39 -11.18
C GLY A 240 -8.05 12.03 -11.87
N GLY A 241 -8.07 11.74 -13.18
CA GLY A 241 -6.87 11.47 -13.97
C GLY A 241 -5.91 12.66 -14.00
N PHE A 242 -6.43 13.88 -14.18
CA PHE A 242 -5.63 15.10 -14.17
C PHE A 242 -4.98 15.36 -12.80
N LEU A 243 -5.75 15.26 -11.71
CA LEU A 243 -5.23 15.43 -10.35
C LEU A 243 -4.22 14.33 -9.98
N GLY A 244 -4.48 13.09 -10.37
CA GLY A 244 -3.55 11.96 -10.21
C GLY A 244 -2.24 12.18 -10.97
N ALA A 245 -2.29 12.77 -12.16
CA ALA A 245 -1.10 13.13 -12.93
C ALA A 245 -0.28 14.23 -12.24
N ILE A 246 -0.94 15.26 -11.68
CA ILE A 246 -0.29 16.30 -10.88
C ILE A 246 0.40 15.69 -9.66
N PHE A 247 -0.34 14.89 -8.88
CA PHE A 247 0.18 14.21 -7.69
C PHE A 247 1.43 13.36 -8.01
N SER A 248 1.35 12.54 -9.06
CA SER A 248 2.46 11.71 -9.52
C SER A 248 3.68 12.54 -9.95
N LYS A 249 3.44 13.64 -10.68
CA LYS A 249 4.51 14.56 -11.12
C LYS A 249 5.20 15.24 -9.94
N ILE A 250 4.44 15.67 -8.92
CA ILE A 250 4.99 16.26 -7.69
C ILE A 250 5.88 15.24 -6.97
N ILE A 251 5.41 14.00 -6.79
CA ILE A 251 6.17 12.94 -6.12
C ILE A 251 7.51 12.68 -6.84
N VAL A 252 7.47 12.47 -8.16
CA VAL A 252 8.67 12.11 -8.94
C VAL A 252 9.67 13.26 -9.02
N LEU A 253 9.20 14.48 -9.33
CA LEU A 253 10.08 15.65 -9.46
C LEU A 253 10.59 16.11 -8.10
N GLY A 254 9.73 16.12 -7.08
CA GLY A 254 10.10 16.54 -5.72
C GLY A 254 11.14 15.60 -5.10
N GLN A 255 11.01 14.28 -5.30
CA GLN A 255 12.02 13.34 -4.84
C GLN A 255 13.38 13.56 -5.55
N SER A 256 13.35 13.86 -6.85
CA SER A 256 14.57 14.15 -7.62
C SER A 256 15.23 15.45 -7.16
N TYR A 257 14.43 16.46 -6.83
CA TYR A 257 14.89 17.73 -6.28
C TYR A 257 15.52 17.55 -4.90
N LEU A 258 14.86 16.86 -3.96
CA LEU A 258 15.39 16.62 -2.61
C LEU A 258 16.73 15.88 -2.63
N LYS A 259 16.92 14.95 -3.56
CA LYS A 259 18.20 14.25 -3.74
C LYS A 259 19.35 15.18 -4.18
N ARG A 260 19.06 16.28 -4.87
CA ARG A 260 20.09 17.22 -5.37
C ARG A 260 20.76 18.02 -4.24
N PHE A 261 20.03 18.34 -3.18
CA PHE A 261 20.52 19.24 -2.11
C PHE A 261 21.16 18.53 -0.93
N ASN A 262 21.24 17.19 -0.96
CA ASN A 262 21.87 16.35 0.08
C ASN A 262 21.50 16.76 1.52
N HIS A 263 20.24 17.15 1.75
CA HIS A 263 19.78 17.57 3.07
C HIS A 263 19.83 16.40 4.07
N PRO A 264 20.15 16.67 5.35
CA PRO A 264 20.16 15.64 6.37
C PRO A 264 18.75 15.05 6.52
N VAL A 265 18.66 13.72 6.45
CA VAL A 265 17.39 12.96 6.44
C VAL A 265 16.45 13.38 7.57
N PHE A 266 16.99 13.55 8.78
CA PHE A 266 16.21 13.97 9.94
C PHE A 266 15.57 15.35 9.74
N ALA A 267 16.30 16.32 9.19
CA ALA A 267 15.77 17.67 8.99
C ALA A 267 14.67 17.69 7.92
N THR A 268 14.85 16.95 6.82
CA THR A 268 13.81 16.82 5.79
C THR A 268 12.54 16.21 6.39
N ALA A 269 12.67 15.13 7.15
CA ALA A 269 11.54 14.47 7.81
C ALA A 269 10.89 15.36 8.90
N PHE A 270 11.67 16.14 9.63
CA PHE A 270 11.19 17.11 10.60
C PHE A 270 10.32 18.18 9.95
N VAL A 271 10.78 18.79 8.84
CA VAL A 271 10.00 19.77 8.08
C VAL A 271 8.72 19.14 7.54
N CYS A 272 8.80 17.92 7.02
CA CYS A 272 7.61 17.18 6.57
C CYS A 272 6.62 16.94 7.72
N GLY A 273 7.10 16.62 8.92
CA GLY A 273 6.26 16.49 10.10
C GLY A 273 5.64 17.81 10.57
N CYS A 274 6.34 18.94 10.43
CA CYS A 274 5.73 20.27 10.66
C CYS A 274 4.58 20.53 9.69
N CYS A 275 4.77 20.23 8.39
CA CYS A 275 3.71 20.35 7.39
C CYS A 275 2.51 19.45 7.74
N ILE A 276 2.76 18.20 8.16
CA ILE A 276 1.71 17.26 8.56
C ILE A 276 0.97 17.75 9.81
N ALA A 277 1.67 18.30 10.81
CA ALA A 277 1.05 18.88 12.00
C ALA A 277 0.10 20.03 11.64
N LEU A 278 0.54 20.94 10.75
CA LEU A 278 -0.27 22.06 10.27
C LEU A 278 -1.52 21.58 9.51
N LEU A 279 -1.35 20.67 8.54
CA LEU A 279 -2.46 20.12 7.77
C LEU A 279 -3.43 19.35 8.66
N GLY A 280 -2.91 18.60 9.62
CA GLY A 280 -3.68 17.92 10.66
C GLY A 280 -4.52 18.87 11.50
N TYR A 281 -3.94 19.99 11.94
CA TYR A 281 -4.66 21.02 12.68
C TYR A 281 -5.80 21.64 11.85
N PHE A 282 -5.55 22.02 10.60
CA PHE A 282 -6.57 22.60 9.73
C PHE A 282 -7.67 21.61 9.32
N SER A 283 -7.34 20.33 9.24
CA SER A 283 -8.29 19.25 8.89
C SER A 283 -9.00 18.63 10.11
N ASN A 284 -8.88 19.22 11.31
CA ASN A 284 -9.40 18.63 12.55
C ASN A 284 -8.97 17.16 12.76
N GLY A 285 -7.73 16.83 12.37
CA GLY A 285 -7.14 15.50 12.53
C GLY A 285 -7.52 14.47 11.45
N GLU A 286 -8.40 14.79 10.50
CA GLU A 286 -8.83 13.86 9.45
C GLU A 286 -7.71 13.50 8.47
N SER A 287 -6.74 14.40 8.26
CA SER A 287 -5.64 14.14 7.32
C SER A 287 -4.64 13.09 7.81
N PHE A 288 -4.63 12.76 9.11
CA PHE A 288 -3.74 11.76 9.69
C PHE A 288 -4.12 10.32 9.29
N GLY A 289 -3.19 9.40 9.49
CA GLY A 289 -3.45 7.97 9.33
C GLY A 289 -3.57 7.51 7.88
N THR A 290 -4.07 6.30 7.69
CA THR A 290 -4.20 5.66 6.36
C THR A 290 -5.26 6.33 5.47
N GLY A 291 -6.30 6.91 6.08
CA GLY A 291 -7.50 7.41 5.39
C GLY A 291 -8.54 6.33 5.09
N TYR A 292 -8.31 5.08 5.49
CA TYR A 292 -9.22 3.97 5.23
C TYR A 292 -10.61 4.19 5.84
N GLN A 293 -10.67 4.50 7.14
CA GLN A 293 -11.94 4.68 7.84
C GLN A 293 -12.77 5.81 7.22
N LEU A 294 -12.14 6.96 6.95
CA LEU A 294 -12.84 8.08 6.32
C LEU A 294 -13.35 7.72 4.92
N ALA A 295 -12.56 7.04 4.10
CA ALA A 295 -13.01 6.60 2.77
C ALA A 295 -14.21 5.64 2.86
N LYS A 296 -14.24 4.79 3.88
CA LYS A 296 -15.38 3.92 4.18
C LYS A 296 -16.60 4.72 4.65
N ASP A 297 -16.42 5.67 5.57
CA ASP A 297 -17.51 6.49 6.11
C ASP A 297 -18.14 7.37 5.01
N ILE A 298 -17.32 7.92 4.10
CA ILE A 298 -17.80 8.67 2.91
C ILE A 298 -18.68 7.81 2.01
N LEU A 299 -18.33 6.55 1.84
CA LEU A 299 -19.00 5.64 0.92
C LEU A 299 -20.26 5.01 1.52
N LEU A 300 -20.31 4.81 2.85
CA LEU A 300 -21.41 4.13 3.54
C LEU A 300 -22.40 5.06 4.22
N ASP A 301 -21.92 6.12 4.88
CA ASP A 301 -22.72 6.91 5.82
C ASP A 301 -23.03 8.33 5.31
N GLU A 302 -22.78 8.61 4.02
CA GLU A 302 -22.98 9.92 3.37
C GLU A 302 -22.45 11.11 4.20
N VAL A 303 -21.28 10.93 4.83
CA VAL A 303 -20.69 11.97 5.69
C VAL A 303 -20.33 13.21 4.86
N THR A 304 -20.71 14.39 5.35
CA THR A 304 -20.30 15.66 4.76
C THR A 304 -18.82 15.90 5.02
N VAL A 305 -18.03 15.82 3.96
CA VAL A 305 -16.58 16.05 4.02
C VAL A 305 -16.31 17.54 3.81
N ASP A 306 -15.34 18.09 4.56
CA ASP A 306 -14.78 19.41 4.25
C ASP A 306 -14.33 19.44 2.77
N PRO A 307 -14.81 20.38 1.94
CA PRO A 307 -14.41 20.49 0.55
C PRO A 307 -12.89 20.59 0.32
N LEU A 308 -12.12 21.06 1.31
CA LEU A 308 -10.66 21.15 1.24
C LEU A 308 -9.94 19.87 1.69
N PHE A 309 -10.65 18.89 2.24
CA PHE A 309 -10.06 17.65 2.73
C PHE A 309 -9.21 16.89 1.69
N PRO A 310 -9.63 16.73 0.42
CA PRO A 310 -8.80 16.05 -0.57
C PRO A 310 -7.43 16.71 -0.71
N LEU A 311 -7.36 18.05 -0.62
CA LEU A 311 -6.12 18.80 -0.66
C LEU A 311 -5.26 18.53 0.58
N TYR A 312 -5.85 18.56 1.78
CA TYR A 312 -5.12 18.27 3.01
C TYR A 312 -4.55 16.85 3.00
N LYS A 313 -5.33 15.85 2.60
CA LYS A 313 -4.90 14.46 2.55
C LYS A 313 -3.81 14.23 1.51
N MET A 314 -3.96 14.84 0.32
CA MET A 314 -2.95 14.79 -0.73
C MET A 314 -1.62 15.40 -0.26
N LEU A 315 -1.64 16.60 0.31
CA LEU A 315 -0.45 17.30 0.78
C LEU A 315 0.22 16.57 1.95
N ALA A 316 -0.55 16.03 2.90
CA ALA A 316 -0.02 15.25 4.01
C ALA A 316 0.66 13.96 3.52
N THR A 317 0.10 13.34 2.49
CA THR A 317 0.68 12.14 1.85
C THR A 317 1.97 12.48 1.09
N ILE A 318 2.03 13.62 0.40
CA ILE A 318 3.25 14.11 -0.26
C ILE A 318 4.35 14.39 0.77
N ALA A 319 4.03 15.11 1.85
CA ALA A 319 4.97 15.40 2.93
C ALA A 319 5.49 14.10 3.57
N THR A 320 4.61 13.15 3.83
CA THR A 320 4.98 11.82 4.34
C THR A 320 5.94 11.11 3.39
N PHE A 321 5.66 11.12 2.08
CA PHE A 321 6.53 10.48 1.09
C PHE A 321 7.93 11.12 1.05
N PHE A 322 8.01 12.44 1.12
CA PHE A 322 9.29 13.17 1.10
C PHE A 322 10.13 13.01 2.37
N SER A 323 9.53 12.62 3.51
CA SER A 323 10.28 12.28 4.73
C SER A 323 11.21 11.06 4.55
N GLY A 324 10.94 10.22 3.54
CA GLY A 324 11.76 9.04 3.23
C GLY A 324 11.50 7.82 4.11
N ILE A 325 10.53 7.88 5.03
CA ILE A 325 10.06 6.69 5.76
C ILE A 325 9.46 5.65 4.79
N PRO A 326 9.31 4.38 5.20
CA PRO A 326 8.55 3.41 4.43
C PRO A 326 7.09 3.82 4.36
N SER A 327 6.62 4.14 3.15
CA SER A 327 5.30 4.73 2.95
C SER A 327 4.65 4.24 1.66
N GLY A 328 3.45 3.69 1.78
CA GLY A 328 2.55 3.44 0.67
C GLY A 328 1.63 4.64 0.42
N ILE A 329 1.40 4.96 -0.85
CA ILE A 329 0.54 6.09 -1.27
C ILE A 329 -0.88 5.63 -1.64
N PHE A 330 -1.09 4.34 -1.86
CA PHE A 330 -2.32 3.81 -2.46
C PHE A 330 -3.59 4.09 -1.64
N VAL A 331 -3.62 3.73 -0.34
CA VAL A 331 -4.82 3.96 0.51
C VAL A 331 -5.10 5.46 0.71
N PRO A 332 -4.11 6.31 1.03
CA PRO A 332 -4.35 7.75 1.09
C PRO A 332 -4.83 8.34 -0.24
N SER A 333 -4.37 7.83 -1.39
CA SER A 333 -4.88 8.23 -2.70
C SER A 333 -6.33 7.81 -2.92
N ILE A 334 -6.75 6.63 -2.46
CA ILE A 334 -8.18 6.23 -2.49
C ILE A 334 -9.00 7.17 -1.61
N ALA A 335 -8.56 7.47 -0.39
CA ALA A 335 -9.28 8.38 0.50
C ALA A 335 -9.40 9.81 -0.08
N THR A 336 -8.33 10.27 -0.74
CA THR A 336 -8.32 11.55 -1.47
C THR A 336 -9.28 11.51 -2.66
N GLY A 337 -9.32 10.41 -3.41
CA GLY A 337 -10.23 10.22 -4.54
C GLY A 337 -11.69 10.15 -4.11
N ALA A 338 -12.01 9.37 -3.07
CA ALA A 338 -13.35 9.23 -2.54
C ALA A 338 -13.93 10.57 -2.05
N SER A 339 -13.13 11.33 -1.30
CA SER A 339 -13.52 12.67 -0.85
C SER A 339 -13.65 13.67 -2.00
N PHE A 340 -12.80 13.59 -3.02
CA PHE A 340 -12.95 14.41 -4.22
C PHE A 340 -14.20 14.04 -5.02
N GLY A 341 -14.53 12.75 -5.14
CA GLY A 341 -15.76 12.25 -5.74
C GLY A 341 -17.00 12.73 -5.00
N ALA A 342 -16.98 12.75 -3.67
CA ALA A 342 -18.04 13.32 -2.84
C ALA A 342 -18.24 14.82 -3.11
N ASN A 343 -17.14 15.58 -3.23
CA ASN A 343 -17.20 16.99 -3.62
C ASN A 343 -17.78 17.17 -5.02
N LEU A 344 -17.35 16.35 -6.00
CA LEU A 344 -17.90 16.38 -7.36
C LEU A 344 -19.40 16.08 -7.38
N ALA A 345 -19.88 15.14 -6.56
CA ALA A 345 -21.30 14.85 -6.44
C ALA A 345 -22.09 16.08 -5.94
N SER A 346 -21.51 16.84 -5.01
CA SER A 346 -22.12 18.08 -4.49
C SER A 346 -22.11 19.22 -5.51
N TRP A 347 -21.02 19.38 -6.28
CA TRP A 347 -20.87 20.45 -7.28
C TRP A 347 -21.64 20.16 -8.57
N PHE A 348 -21.70 18.88 -8.96
CA PHE A 348 -22.37 18.40 -10.16
C PHE A 348 -23.32 17.25 -9.76
N PRO A 349 -24.56 17.55 -9.36
CA PRO A 349 -25.56 16.55 -8.97
C PRO A 349 -26.15 15.85 -10.23
N ILE A 350 -25.29 15.19 -11.01
CA ILE A 350 -25.63 14.50 -12.26
C ILE A 350 -25.86 13.00 -12.06
N ALA A 351 -25.32 12.42 -10.99
CA ALA A 351 -25.45 11.01 -10.62
C ALA A 351 -25.53 10.88 -9.09
N PRO A 352 -26.01 9.74 -8.55
CA PRO A 352 -25.99 9.48 -7.11
C PRO A 352 -24.58 9.61 -6.52
N ALA A 353 -24.44 10.16 -5.32
CA ALA A 353 -23.13 10.41 -4.71
C ALA A 353 -22.23 9.16 -4.65
N PRO A 354 -22.72 7.96 -4.28
CA PRO A 354 -21.87 6.77 -4.27
C PRO A 354 -21.31 6.38 -5.65
N VAL A 355 -22.02 6.71 -6.75
CA VAL A 355 -21.53 6.51 -8.13
C VAL A 355 -20.38 7.46 -8.44
N MET A 356 -20.43 8.69 -7.94
CA MET A 356 -19.38 9.69 -8.17
C MET A 356 -18.12 9.41 -7.34
N ILE A 357 -18.28 8.70 -6.21
CA ILE A 357 -17.22 8.34 -5.26
C ILE A 357 -16.44 7.10 -5.72
N LEU A 358 -17.12 6.12 -6.32
CA LEU A 358 -16.56 4.89 -6.90
C LEU A 358 -15.88 5.14 -8.25
#